data_AF-A0AAN0XZQ7-F1
#
_entry.id   AF-A0AAN0XZQ7-F1
#
_cell.length_a   1.000
_cell.length_b   1.000
_cell.length_c   1.000
_cell.angle_alpha   90.00
_cell.angle_beta   90.00
_cell.angle_gamma   90.00
#
_symmetry.space_group_name_H-M   'P 1'
#
loop_
_entity.id
_entity.type
_entity.pdbx_description
1 polymer ?
#
loop_
_entity_poly.entity_id
_entity_poly.type
_entity_poly.pdbx_seq_one_letter_code
_entity_poly.pdbx_strand_id
1 'polypeptide(L)' 'MDSQVKIWIESDCFGNRHVMVKRDPLGSFCYCTFYYKYPFVCNAAIDRTAEAMAISLGASHPVAKRVRNLGE' A
#
# COMPACT_ATOMS: atom_id res chain seq x y z
N MET A 1 -23.18 -7.99 -10.08
CA MET A 1 -21.84 -7.42 -10.36
C MET A 1 -21.08 -7.45 -9.06
N ASP A 2 -20.17 -8.39 -8.89
CA ASP A 2 -19.34 -8.43 -7.69
C ASP A 2 -18.49 -7.16 -7.64
N SER A 3 -18.72 -6.34 -6.62
CA SER A 3 -17.89 -5.17 -6.37
C SER A 3 -16.53 -5.65 -5.85
N GLN A 4 -15.61 -5.94 -6.75
CA GLN A 4 -14.28 -6.42 -6.39
C GLN A 4 -13.50 -5.31 -5.69
N VAL A 5 -13.09 -5.56 -4.44
CA VAL A 5 -12.15 -4.71 -3.72
C VAL A 5 -10.74 -5.05 -4.21
N LYS A 6 -10.01 -4.03 -4.67
CA LYS A 6 -8.62 -4.14 -5.11
C LYS A 6 -7.72 -3.45 -4.10
N ILE A 7 -6.65 -4.14 -3.70
CA ILE A 7 -5.70 -3.66 -2.70
C ILE A 7 -4.29 -3.77 -3.27
N TRP A 8 -3.48 -2.71 -3.12
CA TRP A 8 -2.09 -2.68 -3.53
C TRP A 8 -1.27 -1.79 -2.60
N ILE A 9 0.05 -1.83 -2.73
CA ILE A 9 0.98 -1.00 -1.99
C ILE A 9 1.66 -0.03 -2.95
N GLU A 10 1.74 1.24 -2.57
CA GLU A 10 2.52 2.24 -3.28
C GLU A 10 3.78 2.60 -2.49
N SER A 11 4.91 2.73 -3.18
CA SER A 11 6.16 3.24 -2.62
C SER A 11 6.40 4.66 -3.12
N ASP A 12 6.79 5.59 -2.24
CA ASP A 12 7.15 6.96 -2.62
C ASP A 12 8.67 7.20 -2.59
N CYS A 13 9.11 8.38 -3.03
CA CYS A 13 10.53 8.75 -3.05
C CYS A 13 11.13 8.96 -1.64
N PHE A 14 10.30 9.06 -0.60
CA PHE A 14 10.73 9.16 0.79
C PHE A 14 10.88 7.79 1.45
N GLY A 15 10.59 6.70 0.73
CA GLY A 15 10.67 5.34 1.23
C GLY A 15 9.42 4.89 2.00
N ASN A 16 8.36 5.70 2.06
CA ASN A 16 7.11 5.30 2.71
C ASN A 16 6.42 4.18 1.93
N ARG A 17 5.51 3.47 2.59
CA ARG A 17 4.59 2.52 1.95
C ARG A 17 3.15 2.89 2.26
N HIS A 18 2.35 2.98 1.21
CA HIS A 18 0.94 3.36 1.30
C HIS A 18 0.07 2.18 0.90
N VAL A 19 -0.78 1.71 1.80
CA VAL A 19 -1.74 0.65 1.50
C VAL A 19 -2.97 1.29 0.89
N MET A 20 -3.22 0.99 -0.38
CA MET A 20 -4.30 1.55 -1.17
C MET A 20 -5.46 0.57 -1.30
N VAL A 21 -6.68 1.08 -1.20
CA VAL A 21 -7.91 0.31 -1.36
C VAL A 21 -8.76 0.96 -2.44
N LYS A 22 -9.23 0.18 -3.41
CA LYS A 22 -10.17 0.60 -4.45
C LYS A 22 -11.40 -0.30 -4.44
N ARG A 23 -12.58 0.30 -4.54
CA ARG A 23 -13.83 -0.40 -4.81
C ARG A 23 -14.57 0.36 -5.90
N ASP A 24 -14.86 -0.29 -7.01
CA ASP A 24 -15.70 0.33 -8.05
C ASP A 24 -17.18 0.31 -7.58
N PRO A 25 -17.94 1.41 -7.76
CA PRO A 25 -17.58 2.70 -8.38
C PRO A 25 -17.07 3.77 -7.39
N LEU A 26 -16.86 3.44 -6.11
CA LEU A 26 -16.50 4.40 -5.05
C LEU A 26 -15.11 5.05 -5.22
N GLY A 27 -14.26 4.51 -6.09
CA GLY A 27 -12.90 5.01 -6.31
C GLY A 27 -11.89 4.38 -5.37
N SER A 28 -10.77 5.06 -5.17
CA SER A 28 -9.65 4.59 -4.35
C SER A 28 -9.23 5.57 -3.28
N PHE A 29 -8.77 5.05 -2.14
CA PHE A 29 -8.20 5.85 -1.07
C PHE A 29 -6.97 5.17 -0.45
N CYS A 30 -6.15 5.96 0.23
CA CYS A 30 -5.04 5.46 1.04
C CYS A 30 -5.56 5.07 2.42
N TYR A 31 -5.59 3.77 2.72
CA TYR A 31 -6.07 3.26 4.00
C TYR A 31 -5.09 3.56 5.14
N CYS A 32 -3.79 3.30 4.92
CA CYS A 32 -2.76 3.66 5.88
C CYS A 32 -1.41 3.91 5.19
N THR A 33 -0.53 4.64 5.89
CA THR A 33 0.85 4.89 5.47
C THR A 33 1.80 4.40 6.55
N PHE A 34 2.78 3.61 6.15
CA PHE A 34 3.94 3.24 6.95
C PHE A 34 5.06 4.21 6.60
N TYR A 35 5.40 5.08 7.55
CA TYR A 35 6.42 6.08 7.35
C TYR A 35 7.81 5.49 7.48
N TYR A 36 8.64 5.70 6.45
CA TYR A 36 10.06 5.45 6.56
C TYR A 36 10.72 6.60 7.30
N LYS A 37 11.43 6.24 8.37
CA LYS A 37 12.26 7.18 9.10
C LYS A 37 13.55 6.49 9.49
N TYR A 38 14.59 6.74 8.70
CA TYR A 38 15.95 6.43 9.14
C TYR A 38 16.26 7.28 10.39
N PRO A 39 16.83 6.75 11.49
CA PRO A 39 17.37 5.41 11.77
C PRO A 39 16.40 4.43 12.48
N PHE A 40 15.15 4.82 12.69
CA PHE A 40 14.20 4.11 13.55
C PHE A 40 13.64 2.84 12.91
N VAL A 41 13.56 2.81 11.57
CA VAL A 41 12.94 1.72 10.84
C VAL A 41 13.73 1.43 9.56
N CYS A 42 13.90 0.15 9.22
CA CYS A 42 14.52 -0.26 7.97
C CYS A 42 13.46 -0.52 6.87
N ASN A 43 13.87 -0.34 5.60
CA ASN A 43 12.98 -0.52 4.45
C ASN A 43 12.33 -1.91 4.41
N ALA A 44 13.09 -2.97 4.71
CA ALA A 44 12.58 -4.34 4.70
C ALA A 44 11.49 -4.57 5.76
N ALA A 45 11.59 -3.93 6.93
CA ALA A 45 10.56 -4.02 7.96
C ALA A 45 9.26 -3.34 7.52
N ILE A 46 9.36 -2.14 6.94
CA ILE A 46 8.20 -1.41 6.43
C ILE A 46 7.52 -2.15 5.29
N ASP A 47 8.29 -2.74 4.37
CA ASP A 47 7.76 -3.57 3.28
C ASP A 47 6.94 -4.75 3.80
N ARG A 48 7.49 -5.50 4.75
CA ARG A 48 6.80 -6.66 5.35
C ARG A 48 5.54 -6.24 6.10
N THR A 49 5.59 -5.14 6.84
CA THR A 49 4.42 -4.65 7.60
C THR A 49 3.33 -4.15 6.66
N ALA A 50 3.68 -3.43 5.59
CA ALA A 50 2.73 -2.99 4.58
C ALA A 50 2.08 -4.19 3.85
N GLU A 51 2.87 -5.22 3.53
CA GLU A 51 2.39 -6.45 2.91
C GLU A 51 1.45 -7.24 3.83
N ALA A 52 1.81 -7.41 5.10
CA ALA A 52 0.96 -8.04 6.10
C ALA A 52 -0.37 -7.28 6.27
N MET A 53 -0.33 -5.95 6.31
CA MET A 53 -1.55 -5.12 6.38
C MET A 53 -2.43 -5.29 5.15
N ALA A 54 -1.85 -5.24 3.94
CA ALA A 54 -2.61 -5.45 2.71
C ALA A 54 -3.29 -6.82 2.66
N ILE A 55 -2.58 -7.88 3.07
CA ILE A 55 -3.13 -9.24 3.18
C ILE A 55 -4.27 -9.27 4.21
N SER A 56 -4.11 -8.61 5.37
CA SER A 56 -5.15 -8.55 6.40
C SER A 56 -6.45 -7.88 5.93
N LEU A 57 -6.35 -6.99 4.94
CA LEU A 57 -7.48 -6.33 4.29
C LEU A 57 -8.09 -7.15 3.14
N GLY A 58 -7.51 -8.31 2.80
CA GLY A 58 -8.00 -9.21 1.76
C GLY A 58 -7.21 -9.17 0.44
N ALA A 59 -6.02 -8.57 0.40
CA ALA A 59 -5.15 -8.68 -0.77
C ALA A 59 -4.66 -10.13 -0.95
N SER A 60 -4.64 -10.61 -2.20
CA SER A 60 -3.99 -11.89 -2.54
C SER A 60 -2.48 -11.77 -2.49
N HIS A 61 -1.79 -12.87 -2.18
CA HIS A 61 -0.33 -12.96 -2.26
C HIS A 61 0.10 -13.48 -3.65
N PRO A 62 1.11 -12.85 -4.31
CA PRO A 62 1.85 -11.67 -3.87
C PRO A 62 1.03 -10.38 -3.98
N VAL A 63 1.19 -9.47 -3.02
CA VAL A 63 0.51 -8.17 -3.05
C VAL A 63 1.08 -7.31 -4.18
N ALA A 64 0.21 -6.70 -4.99
CA ALA A 64 0.63 -5.79 -6.04
C ALA A 64 1.35 -4.56 -5.47
N LYS A 65 2.50 -4.21 -6.05
CA LYS A 65 3.33 -3.06 -5.65
C LYS A 65 3.45 -2.07 -6.81
N ARG A 66 3.37 -0.77 -6.52
CA ARG A 66 3.46 0.33 -7.49
C ARG A 66 4.37 1.43 -6.95
N VAL A 67 4.90 2.26 -7.84
CA VAL A 67 5.54 3.52 -7.44
C VAL A 67 4.48 4.61 -7.43
N ARG A 68 4.41 5.38 -6.35
CA ARG A 68 3.59 6.58 -6.27
C ARG A 68 4.30 7.69 -7.04
N ASN A 69 3.70 8.15 -8.12
CA ASN A 69 4.12 9.39 -8.75
C ASN A 69 3.62 10.55 -7.88
N LEU A 70 4.55 11.39 -7.40
CA LEU A 70 4.23 12.59 -6.62
C LEU A 70 4.04 13.85 -7.50
N GLY A 71 3.67 13.67 -8.78
CA GLY A 71 3.32 14.77 -9.69
C GLY A 71 2.84 14.28 -11.05
N GLU A 72 1.75 14.88 -11.55
CA GLU A 72 1.82 16.15 -12.31
C GLU A 72 1.37 17.30 -11.41
#